data_AF-A0A2G6CAY8-F1
#
_entry.id   AF-A0A2G6CAY8-F1
#
_cell.length_a   1.000
_cell.length_b   1.000
_cell.length_c   1.000
_cell.angle_alpha   90.00
_cell.angle_beta   90.00
_cell.angle_gamma   90.00
#
_symmetry.space_group_name_H-M   'P 1'
#
loop_
_entity.id
_entity.type
_entity.pdbx_description
1 polymer ?
#
loop_
_entity_poly.entity_id
_entity_poly.type
_entity_poly.pdbx_seq_one_letter_code
_entity_poly.pdbx_strand_id
1 'polypeptide(L)'
;MKKLGLLSVGLMSLLLLAGCGPKEEVKNVVVANGDRVTINYTATVNDGSNDVIERDMSKVVELGKEELFNVFDQDLLGKKVDEHFKKTVKGEVLYKNRFSDGNVQEIPLQVFKDTNTDVTTGQKLDLGEMKGIVTKITDEYVLIDSNPRYLDKDVVVDIVITAIQKEKTEESK
;
A
#
# COMPACT_ATOMS: atom_id res chain seq x y z
N MET A 1 44.58 64.20 54.38
CA MET A 1 45.72 63.87 53.50
C MET A 1 45.70 62.38 53.20
N LYS A 2 45.45 61.98 51.94
CA LYS A 2 46.17 60.94 51.17
C LYS A 2 45.31 60.57 49.95
N LYS A 3 45.98 60.64 48.80
CA LYS A 3 45.54 60.28 47.45
C LYS A 3 45.24 58.78 47.37
N LEU A 4 44.50 58.33 46.35
CA LEU A 4 45.04 57.66 45.16
C LEU A 4 43.88 56.98 44.38
N GLY A 5 43.85 57.18 43.07
CA GLY A 5 42.89 56.51 42.19
C GLY A 5 43.27 55.06 41.87
N LEU A 6 42.36 54.36 41.18
CA LEU A 6 42.69 53.15 40.44
C LEU A 6 41.74 53.00 39.24
N LEU A 7 42.33 52.98 38.03
CA LEU A 7 41.79 52.34 36.83
C LEU A 7 41.70 50.83 37.06
N SER A 8 40.66 50.16 36.56
CA SER A 8 40.80 48.98 35.66
C SER A 8 39.41 48.35 35.38
N VAL A 9 39.02 48.26 34.11
CA VAL A 9 38.99 47.04 33.25
C VAL A 9 37.85 46.06 33.57
N GLY A 10 36.87 46.03 32.66
CA GLY A 10 36.39 44.79 32.02
C GLY A 10 35.32 43.96 32.71
N LEU A 11 34.11 43.95 32.12
CA LEU A 11 33.44 42.70 31.77
C LEU A 11 32.31 42.99 30.76
N MET A 12 32.61 42.83 29.46
CA MET A 12 31.60 42.80 28.41
C MET A 12 30.95 41.41 28.46
N SER A 13 29.80 41.30 29.13
CA SER A 13 29.03 40.07 29.19
C SER A 13 28.51 39.71 27.81
N LEU A 14 29.12 38.70 27.19
CA LEU A 14 28.62 38.05 25.99
C LEU A 14 27.42 37.18 26.41
N LEU A 15 26.20 37.69 26.19
CA LEU A 15 24.96 36.91 26.33
C LEU A 15 24.96 35.82 25.24
N LEU A 16 25.23 34.57 25.66
CA LEU A 16 24.91 33.39 24.87
C LEU A 16 23.38 33.26 24.81
N LEU A 17 22.79 33.73 23.72
CA LEU A 17 21.43 33.33 23.33
C LEU A 17 21.49 31.84 22.97
N ALA A 18 21.22 30.98 23.96
CA ALA A 18 20.81 29.61 23.69
C ALA A 18 19.48 29.70 22.93
N GLY A 19 19.56 29.68 21.60
CA GLY A 19 18.42 29.53 20.72
C GLY A 19 17.78 28.17 20.97
N CYS A 20 16.84 28.11 21.92
CA CYS A 20 15.78 27.14 21.88
C CYS A 20 14.90 27.55 20.69
N GLY A 21 15.31 27.16 19.48
CA GLY A 21 14.39 27.18 18.36
C GLY A 21 13.15 26.37 18.76
N PRO A 22 11.94 26.77 18.34
CA PRO A 22 10.76 25.97 18.62
C PRO A 22 11.05 24.55 18.13
N LYS A 23 11.04 23.59 19.06
CA LYS A 23 10.92 22.17 18.68
C LYS A 23 9.66 22.14 17.83
N GLU A 24 9.80 21.87 16.54
CA GLU A 24 8.64 21.59 15.70
C GLU A 24 7.85 20.52 16.44
N GLU A 25 6.66 20.89 16.94
CA GLU A 25 5.68 19.89 17.33
C GLU A 25 5.47 19.06 16.08
N VAL A 26 5.93 17.81 16.10
CA VAL A 26 5.50 16.81 15.15
C VAL A 26 3.99 16.77 15.33
N LYS A 27 3.26 17.48 14.45
CA LYS A 27 1.81 17.38 14.38
C LYS A 27 1.55 15.88 14.38
N ASN A 28 0.79 15.41 15.36
CA ASN A 28 0.31 14.03 15.39
C ASN A 28 -0.70 13.89 14.25
N VAL A 29 -0.20 13.82 13.02
CA VAL A 29 -1.00 13.68 11.82
C VAL A 29 -1.55 12.26 11.84
N VAL A 30 -2.85 12.16 12.06
CA VAL A 30 -3.61 10.91 12.02
C VAL A 30 -4.46 10.90 10.75
N VAL A 31 -4.72 9.71 10.21
CA VAL A 31 -5.59 9.51 9.06
C VAL A 31 -7.03 9.93 9.40
N ALA A 32 -7.67 10.67 8.48
CA ALA A 32 -9.08 11.05 8.52
C ALA A 32 -9.77 10.77 7.18
N ASN A 33 -11.11 10.85 7.13
CA ASN A 33 -11.87 10.77 5.88
C ASN A 33 -11.39 11.86 4.89
N GLY A 34 -11.34 11.52 3.60
CA GLY A 34 -10.87 12.41 2.54
C GLY A 34 -9.34 12.45 2.39
N ASP A 35 -8.58 12.01 3.38
CA ASP A 35 -7.13 11.93 3.25
C ASP A 35 -6.70 10.91 2.19
N ARG A 36 -5.58 11.21 1.53
CA ARG A 36 -4.86 10.24 0.70
C ARG A 36 -3.73 9.63 1.52
N VAL A 37 -3.74 8.32 1.67
CA VAL A 37 -2.80 7.57 2.50
C VAL A 37 -1.97 6.66 1.61
N THR A 38 -0.64 6.76 1.72
CA THR A 38 0.26 5.77 1.11
C THR A 38 0.47 4.65 2.09
N ILE A 39 0.21 3.42 1.66
CA ILE A 39 0.45 2.20 2.41
C ILE A 39 1.46 1.32 1.68
N ASN A 40 2.27 0.62 2.45
CA ASN A 40 3.00 -0.55 1.99
C ASN A 40 2.34 -1.79 2.57
N TYR A 41 2.22 -2.87 1.79
CA TYR A 41 1.57 -4.07 2.26
C TYR A 41 2.07 -5.37 1.65
N THR A 42 1.86 -6.46 2.39
CA THR A 42 2.00 -7.84 1.92
C THR A 42 0.69 -8.58 2.17
N ALA A 43 0.20 -9.31 1.18
CA ALA A 43 -1.03 -10.09 1.27
C ALA A 43 -0.72 -11.59 1.20
N THR A 44 -1.25 -12.37 2.14
CA THR A 44 -1.05 -13.81 2.24
C THR A 44 -2.35 -14.58 2.41
N VAL A 45 -2.42 -15.78 1.88
CA VAL A 45 -3.59 -16.67 2.04
C VAL A 45 -3.70 -17.16 3.48
N ASN A 46 -4.90 -17.10 4.05
CA ASN A 46 -5.22 -17.50 5.42
C ASN A 46 -5.79 -18.93 5.50
N ASP A 47 -5.15 -19.90 4.85
CA ASP A 47 -5.55 -21.32 4.86
C ASP A 47 -4.47 -22.25 5.46
N GLY A 48 -3.43 -21.66 6.06
CA GLY A 48 -2.29 -22.38 6.62
C GLY A 48 -1.13 -22.60 5.63
N SER A 49 -1.32 -22.37 4.33
CA SER A 49 -0.23 -22.45 3.34
C SER A 49 0.81 -21.32 3.50
N ASN A 50 0.38 -20.16 3.99
CA ASN A 50 1.14 -18.90 3.95
C ASN A 50 1.55 -18.50 2.52
N ASP A 51 0.79 -18.92 1.50
CA ASP A 51 1.02 -18.49 0.12
C ASP A 51 0.96 -16.96 0.03
N VAL A 52 1.97 -16.37 -0.60
CA VAL A 52 2.05 -14.92 -0.78
C VAL A 52 1.37 -14.53 -2.08
N ILE A 53 0.32 -13.72 -1.96
CA ILE A 53 -0.47 -13.19 -3.08
C ILE A 53 0.26 -11.99 -3.68
N GLU A 54 0.62 -11.04 -2.83
CA GLU A 54 1.32 -9.81 -3.17
C GLU A 54 2.38 -9.52 -2.10
N ARG A 55 3.57 -9.06 -2.50
CA ARG A 55 4.71 -8.85 -1.62
C ARG A 55 5.24 -7.43 -1.78
N ASP A 56 5.40 -6.74 -0.65
CA ASP A 56 6.03 -5.42 -0.55
C ASP A 56 5.45 -4.39 -1.54
N MET A 57 4.15 -4.45 -1.75
CA MET A 57 3.43 -3.56 -2.67
C MET A 57 3.23 -2.20 -2.03
N SER A 58 3.21 -1.14 -2.85
CA SER A 58 2.89 0.22 -2.43
C SER A 58 1.64 0.74 -3.12
N LYS A 59 0.74 1.36 -2.36
CA LYS A 59 -0.53 1.87 -2.88
C LYS A 59 -0.93 3.17 -2.19
N VAL A 60 -1.46 4.10 -2.98
CA VAL A 60 -2.18 5.27 -2.45
C VAL A 60 -3.66 4.91 -2.41
N VAL A 61 -4.29 5.12 -1.25
CA VAL A 61 -5.72 4.94 -1.01
C VAL A 61 -6.30 6.27 -0.60
N GLU A 62 -7.49 6.60 -1.12
CA GLU A 62 -8.23 7.78 -0.68
C GLU A 62 -9.43 7.34 0.16
N LEU A 63 -9.44 7.73 1.44
CA LEU A 63 -10.43 7.22 2.39
C LEU A 63 -11.82 7.75 2.09
N GLY A 64 -12.81 6.86 2.05
CA GLY A 64 -14.22 7.19 1.84
C GLY A 64 -14.64 7.27 0.38
N LYS A 65 -13.78 6.91 -0.59
CA LYS A 65 -14.14 6.77 -2.01
C LYS A 65 -14.31 5.31 -2.37
N GLU A 66 -15.31 4.91 -3.16
CA GLU A 66 -15.58 3.50 -3.53
C GLU A 66 -14.44 2.78 -4.29
N GLU A 67 -13.37 2.40 -3.59
CA GLU A 67 -12.22 1.67 -4.12
C GLU A 67 -12.08 0.27 -3.50
N LEU A 68 -11.25 -0.57 -4.13
CA LEU A 68 -11.00 -1.95 -3.66
C LEU A 68 -10.47 -1.99 -2.21
N PHE A 69 -9.66 -1.00 -1.83
CA PHE A 69 -9.03 -0.94 -0.53
C PHE A 69 -9.94 -0.39 0.58
N ASN A 70 -11.20 -0.04 0.27
CA ASN A 70 -12.15 0.46 1.26
C ASN A 70 -12.48 -0.51 2.37
N VAL A 71 -12.25 -1.80 2.12
CA VAL A 71 -12.34 -2.84 3.13
C VAL A 71 -11.43 -2.55 4.35
N PHE A 72 -10.45 -1.65 4.20
CA PHE A 72 -9.54 -1.17 5.24
C PHE A 72 -9.83 0.25 5.73
N ASP A 73 -10.79 1.00 5.17
CA ASP A 73 -10.99 2.43 5.48
C ASP A 73 -11.17 2.65 7.00
N GLN A 74 -12.04 1.87 7.62
CA GLN A 74 -12.29 1.97 9.06
C GLN A 74 -11.08 1.55 9.89
N ASP A 75 -10.28 0.61 9.40
CA ASP A 75 -9.05 0.18 10.08
C ASP A 75 -7.94 1.24 9.96
N LEU A 76 -7.95 2.07 8.91
CA LEU A 76 -6.99 3.14 8.68
C LEU A 76 -7.29 4.41 9.49
N LEU A 77 -8.57 4.68 9.80
CA LEU A 77 -8.96 5.89 10.53
C LEU A 77 -8.22 6.04 11.88
N GLY A 78 -7.69 7.23 12.12
CA GLY A 78 -6.96 7.56 13.34
C GLY A 78 -5.53 7.03 13.41
N LYS A 79 -5.10 6.21 12.46
CA LYS A 79 -3.73 5.68 12.43
C LYS A 79 -2.70 6.73 12.00
N LYS A 80 -1.44 6.51 12.38
CA LYS A 80 -0.31 7.41 12.10
C LYS A 80 0.64 6.83 11.05
N VAL A 81 1.52 7.68 10.52
CA VAL A 81 2.69 7.22 9.75
C VAL A 81 3.53 6.28 10.62
N ASP A 82 4.10 5.26 9.99
CA ASP A 82 4.85 4.14 10.55
C ASP A 82 4.02 3.18 11.42
N GLU A 83 2.71 3.40 11.56
CA GLU A 83 1.84 2.45 12.23
C GLU A 83 1.65 1.19 11.38
N HIS A 84 1.75 0.04 12.05
CA HIS A 84 1.74 -1.28 11.46
C HIS A 84 0.57 -2.09 12.01
N PHE A 85 -0.20 -2.73 11.14
CA PHE A 85 -1.30 -3.58 11.56
C PHE A 85 -1.60 -4.68 10.53
N LYS A 86 -2.27 -5.74 11.00
CA LYS A 86 -2.75 -6.84 10.16
C LYS A 86 -4.26 -6.88 10.17
N LYS A 87 -4.84 -7.21 9.03
CA LYS A 87 -6.28 -7.43 8.88
C LYS A 87 -6.54 -8.68 8.07
N THR A 88 -7.39 -9.55 8.58
CA THR A 88 -7.96 -10.66 7.80
C THR A 88 -9.21 -10.16 7.09
N VAL A 89 -9.28 -10.36 5.78
CA VAL A 89 -10.42 -10.02 4.93
C VAL A 89 -10.86 -11.27 4.18
N LYS A 90 -12.17 -11.51 4.14
CA LYS A 90 -12.72 -12.61 3.33
C LYS A 90 -12.46 -12.37 1.85
N GLY A 91 -12.04 -13.40 1.12
CA GLY A 91 -11.85 -13.33 -0.34
C GLY A 91 -13.09 -12.82 -1.07
N GLU A 92 -14.27 -13.27 -0.66
CA GLU A 92 -15.56 -12.82 -1.21
C GLU A 92 -15.78 -11.30 -1.10
N VAL A 93 -15.24 -10.68 -0.05
CA VAL A 93 -15.33 -9.23 0.17
C VAL A 93 -14.25 -8.52 -0.62
N LEU A 94 -13.01 -9.02 -0.57
CA LEU A 94 -11.86 -8.41 -1.24
C LEU A 94 -11.99 -8.46 -2.78
N TYR A 95 -12.59 -9.51 -3.31
CA TYR A 95 -12.72 -9.74 -4.74
C TYR A 95 -14.17 -9.71 -5.23
N LYS A 96 -15.07 -9.09 -4.45
CA LYS A 96 -16.49 -8.97 -4.79
C LYS A 96 -16.66 -8.48 -6.24
N ASN A 97 -17.41 -9.25 -7.04
CA ASN A 97 -17.67 -9.00 -8.47
C ASN A 97 -16.45 -9.04 -9.41
N ARG A 98 -15.30 -9.55 -8.98
CA ARG A 98 -14.12 -9.73 -9.86
C ARG A 98 -14.04 -11.10 -10.51
N PHE A 99 -14.79 -12.08 -10.00
CA PHE A 99 -15.01 -13.28 -10.77
C PHE A 99 -15.87 -12.95 -11.98
N SER A 100 -15.38 -13.35 -13.15
CA SER A 100 -16.12 -13.25 -14.40
C SER A 100 -15.76 -14.45 -15.26
N ASP A 101 -16.77 -15.09 -15.85
CA ASP A 101 -16.54 -16.11 -16.86
C ASP A 101 -15.77 -15.52 -18.06
N GLY A 102 -15.91 -14.22 -18.32
CA GLY A 102 -15.16 -13.50 -19.34
C GLY A 102 -13.66 -13.35 -19.05
N ASN A 103 -13.21 -13.64 -17.82
CA ASN A 103 -11.78 -13.70 -17.48
C ASN A 103 -11.18 -15.07 -17.80
N VAL A 104 -11.99 -16.04 -18.25
CA VAL A 104 -11.52 -17.32 -18.79
C VAL A 104 -11.54 -17.22 -20.30
N GLN A 105 -10.37 -17.27 -20.93
CA GLN A 105 -10.23 -17.06 -22.37
C GLN A 105 -9.71 -18.31 -23.07
N GLU A 106 -10.32 -18.65 -24.20
CA GLU A 106 -9.83 -19.68 -25.10
C GLU A 106 -8.83 -19.05 -26.07
N ILE A 107 -7.56 -19.44 -25.98
CA ILE A 107 -6.52 -19.01 -26.91
C ILE A 107 -6.22 -20.17 -27.86
N PRO A 108 -6.28 -19.98 -29.19
CA PRO A 108 -5.96 -21.03 -30.13
C PRO A 108 -4.58 -21.62 -29.88
N LEU A 109 -4.46 -22.95 -29.85
CA LEU A 109 -3.20 -23.64 -29.57
C LEU A 109 -2.11 -23.23 -30.57
N GLN A 110 -2.52 -22.87 -31.80
CA GLN A 110 -1.61 -22.41 -32.85
C GLN A 110 -0.78 -21.18 -32.43
N VAL A 111 -1.33 -20.26 -31.62
CA VAL A 111 -0.59 -19.09 -31.14
C VAL A 111 0.69 -19.50 -30.41
N PHE A 112 0.61 -20.52 -29.58
CA PHE A 112 1.76 -21.04 -28.82
C PHE A 112 2.73 -21.82 -29.69
N LYS A 113 2.23 -22.55 -30.69
CA LYS A 113 3.06 -23.25 -31.68
C LYS A 113 3.86 -22.26 -32.54
N ASP A 114 3.22 -21.20 -33.00
CA ASP A 114 3.85 -20.17 -33.85
C ASP A 114 4.95 -19.40 -33.11
N THR A 115 4.82 -19.25 -31.78
CA THR A 115 5.83 -18.61 -30.92
C THR A 115 6.80 -19.62 -30.29
N ASN A 116 6.73 -20.90 -30.67
CA ASN A 116 7.52 -21.99 -30.09
C ASN A 116 7.52 -21.97 -28.55
N THR A 117 6.35 -21.71 -27.97
CA THR A 117 6.10 -21.61 -26.53
C THR A 117 5.45 -22.87 -26.03
N ASP A 118 6.14 -23.61 -25.18
CA ASP A 118 5.56 -24.78 -24.51
C ASP A 118 4.61 -24.32 -23.39
N VAL A 119 3.41 -24.90 -23.40
CA VAL A 119 2.36 -24.65 -22.41
C VAL A 119 2.00 -25.91 -21.65
N THR A 120 1.85 -25.80 -20.33
CA THR A 120 1.44 -26.89 -19.45
C THR A 120 0.33 -26.45 -18.50
N THR A 121 -0.57 -27.36 -18.14
CA THR A 121 -1.63 -27.08 -17.15
C THR A 121 -1.02 -26.63 -15.82
N GLY A 122 -1.54 -25.55 -15.25
CA GLY A 122 -1.05 -24.90 -14.03
C GLY A 122 0.01 -23.81 -14.26
N GLN A 123 0.55 -23.70 -15.46
CA GLN A 123 1.53 -22.67 -15.81
C GLN A 123 0.93 -21.26 -15.72
N LYS A 124 1.67 -20.33 -15.12
CA LYS A 124 1.36 -18.90 -15.16
C LYS A 124 1.87 -18.34 -16.48
N LEU A 125 1.01 -17.66 -17.21
CA LEU A 125 1.34 -16.99 -18.47
C LEU A 125 1.15 -15.47 -18.33
N ASP A 126 2.02 -14.74 -19.01
CA ASP A 126 1.93 -13.29 -19.21
C ASP A 126 2.00 -13.04 -20.72
N LEU A 127 0.84 -12.76 -21.31
CA LEU A 127 0.65 -12.47 -22.74
C LEU A 127 0.44 -10.96 -22.94
N GLY A 128 1.09 -10.12 -22.11
CA GLY A 128 0.96 -8.67 -22.15
C GLY A 128 -0.26 -8.20 -21.36
N GLU A 129 -1.35 -7.87 -22.04
CA GLU A 129 -2.58 -7.40 -21.38
C GLU A 129 -3.32 -8.51 -20.62
N MET A 130 -2.98 -9.78 -20.91
CA MET A 130 -3.56 -10.94 -20.25
C MET A 130 -2.52 -11.66 -19.39
N LYS A 131 -2.82 -11.78 -18.09
CA LYS A 131 -2.05 -12.61 -17.15
C LYS A 131 -2.97 -13.62 -16.52
N GLY A 132 -2.59 -14.89 -16.52
CA GLY A 132 -3.47 -15.95 -16.06
C GLY A 132 -2.79 -17.29 -15.91
N ILE A 133 -3.59 -18.32 -15.68
CA ILE A 133 -3.14 -19.69 -15.44
C ILE A 133 -3.73 -20.57 -16.52
N VAL A 134 -2.92 -21.44 -17.09
CA VAL A 134 -3.44 -22.49 -17.98
C VAL A 134 -4.26 -23.48 -17.16
N THR A 135 -5.57 -23.55 -17.42
CA THR A 135 -6.48 -24.47 -16.71
C THR A 135 -6.81 -25.72 -17.53
N LYS A 136 -6.69 -25.63 -18.86
CA LYS A 136 -6.95 -26.75 -19.77
C LYS A 136 -6.16 -26.57 -21.07
N ILE A 137 -5.67 -27.67 -21.61
CA ILE A 137 -5.09 -27.73 -22.95
C ILE A 137 -5.88 -28.78 -23.74
N THR A 138 -6.24 -28.43 -24.96
CA THR A 138 -6.88 -29.32 -25.94
C THR A 138 -6.09 -29.30 -27.24
N ASP A 139 -6.50 -30.10 -28.22
CA ASP A 139 -5.87 -30.10 -29.55
C ASP A 139 -6.11 -28.79 -30.33
N GLU A 140 -7.14 -28.02 -29.95
CA GLU A 140 -7.58 -26.81 -30.66
C GLU A 140 -7.19 -25.52 -29.91
N TYR A 141 -7.33 -25.51 -28.59
CA TYR A 141 -7.17 -24.31 -27.77
C TYR A 141 -6.61 -24.59 -26.36
N VAL A 142 -6.12 -23.53 -25.74
CA VAL A 142 -5.67 -23.45 -24.35
C VAL A 142 -6.62 -22.54 -23.58
N LEU A 143 -7.15 -22.99 -22.45
CA LEU A 143 -7.90 -22.14 -21.52
C LEU A 143 -6.94 -21.43 -20.58
N ILE A 144 -7.04 -20.11 -20.53
CA ILE A 144 -6.33 -19.27 -19.57
C ILE A 144 -7.34 -18.62 -18.65
N ASP A 145 -7.20 -18.87 -17.35
CA ASP A 145 -8.00 -18.23 -16.30
C ASP A 145 -7.23 -17.06 -15.68
N SER A 146 -7.76 -15.87 -15.86
CA SER A 146 -7.25 -14.60 -15.31
C SER A 146 -8.04 -14.15 -14.08
N ASN A 147 -8.95 -14.96 -13.55
CA ASN A 147 -9.61 -14.65 -12.29
C ASN A 147 -8.60 -14.62 -11.12
N PRO A 148 -8.86 -13.82 -10.08
CA PRO A 148 -8.06 -13.87 -8.86
C PRO A 148 -7.99 -15.30 -8.31
N ARG A 149 -6.78 -15.79 -7.95
CA ARG A 149 -6.55 -17.18 -7.50
C ARG A 149 -7.24 -17.56 -6.18
N TYR A 150 -7.60 -16.57 -5.37
CA TYR A 150 -7.98 -16.73 -3.97
C TYR A 150 -9.35 -16.13 -3.67
N LEU A 151 -10.27 -16.19 -4.65
CA LEU A 151 -11.62 -15.62 -4.53
C LEU A 151 -12.40 -16.15 -3.33
N ASP A 152 -12.21 -17.42 -3.00
CA ASP A 152 -12.88 -18.14 -1.91
C ASP A 152 -12.04 -18.24 -0.64
N LYS A 153 -10.82 -17.69 -0.62
CA LYS A 153 -9.91 -17.78 0.52
C LYS A 153 -9.86 -16.45 1.28
N ASP A 154 -9.83 -16.56 2.60
CA ASP A 154 -9.50 -15.44 3.45
C ASP A 154 -8.06 -15.01 3.20
N VAL A 155 -7.82 -13.70 3.23
CA VAL A 155 -6.51 -13.09 3.00
C VAL A 155 -6.12 -12.30 4.24
N VAL A 156 -4.91 -12.52 4.74
CA VAL A 156 -4.28 -11.62 5.72
C VAL A 156 -3.51 -10.56 4.95
N VAL A 157 -3.83 -9.29 5.20
CA VAL A 157 -3.09 -8.16 4.66
C VAL A 157 -2.33 -7.49 5.80
N ASP A 158 -1.03 -7.42 5.62
CA ASP A 158 -0.08 -6.80 6.54
C ASP A 158 0.28 -5.42 6.04
N ILE A 159 -0.09 -4.35 6.77
CA ILE A 159 -0.12 -2.97 6.28
C ILE A 159 0.72 -2.05 7.14
N VAL A 160 1.58 -1.25 6.51
CA VAL A 160 2.32 -0.14 7.11
C VAL A 160 1.93 1.17 6.41
N ILE A 161 1.61 2.20 7.19
CA ILE A 161 1.33 3.53 6.66
C ILE A 161 2.64 4.28 6.46
N THR A 162 2.93 4.74 5.23
CA THR A 162 4.19 5.41 4.90
C THR A 162 4.04 6.90 4.63
N ALA A 163 2.84 7.36 4.29
CA ALA A 163 2.55 8.79 4.16
C ALA A 163 1.07 9.10 4.35
N ILE A 164 0.78 10.30 4.87
CA ILE A 164 -0.58 10.86 4.95
C ILE A 164 -0.57 12.23 4.27
N GLN A 165 -1.41 12.39 3.26
CA GLN A 165 -1.63 13.64 2.54
C GLN A 165 -3.04 14.13 2.86
N LYS A 166 -3.12 15.29 3.53
CA LYS A 166 -4.39 15.87 3.94
C LYS A 166 -5.23 16.33 2.75
N GLU A 167 -6.53 16.05 2.80
CA GLU A 167 -7.47 16.75 1.93
C GLU A 167 -7.34 18.25 2.20
N LYS A 168 -7.20 19.05 1.13
CA LYS A 168 -7.25 20.50 1.28
C LYS A 168 -8.69 20.86 1.63
N THR A 169 -8.96 21.13 2.89
CA THR A 169 -10.19 21.81 3.27
C THR A 169 -10.10 23.22 2.67
N GLU A 170 -10.90 23.53 1.65
CA GLU A 170 -11.09 24.93 1.26
C GLU A 170 -11.69 25.63 2.49
N GLU A 171 -10.91 26.51 3.13
CA GLU A 171 -11.45 27.42 4.13
C GLU A 171 -12.55 28.22 3.43
N SER A 172 -13.80 27.95 3.80
CA SER A 172 -14.96 28.71 3.37
C SER A 172 -14.72 30.17 3.75
N LYS A 173 -14.45 31.01 2.74
CA LYS A 173 -14.35 32.47 2.89
C LYS A 173 -15.67 33.08 3.34
#